data_AF-A0A5K0VFJ4-F1
#
_entry.id   AF-A0A5K0VFJ4-F1
#
_cell.length_a   1.000
_cell.length_b   1.000
_cell.length_c   1.000
_cell.angle_alpha   90.00
_cell.angle_beta   90.00
_cell.angle_gamma   90.00
#
_symmetry.space_group_name_H-M   'P 1'
#
loop_
_entity.id
_entity.type
_entity.pdbx_description
1 polymer ?
#
loop_
_entity_poly.entity_id
_entity_poly.type
_entity_poly.pdbx_seq_one_letter_code
_entity_poly.pdbx_strand_id
1 'polypeptide(L)' 'RHPEVLWAQRSDKVFLTIALPDAKNVSVKAEASGLFSFSALGIHDESFDFTLELYGAIVPE' A
#
# COMPACT_ATOMS: atom_id res chain seq x y z
N ARG A 1 1.77 -12.35 -3.15
CA ARG A 1 1.45 -12.69 -1.73
C ARG A 1 1.02 -11.42 -1.01
N HIS A 2 0.22 -11.51 0.06
CA HIS A 2 -0.21 -10.32 0.80
C HIS A 2 0.61 -10.17 2.10
N PRO A 3 1.39 -9.08 2.25
CA PRO A 3 2.04 -8.77 3.52
C PRO A 3 0.99 -8.34 4.56
N GLU A 4 1.36 -8.34 5.84
CA GLU A 4 0.52 -7.70 6.85
C GLU A 4 0.48 -6.20 6.60
N VAL A 5 -0.72 -5.62 6.63
CA VAL A 5 -0.94 -4.19 6.45
C VAL A 5 -1.62 -3.63 7.69
N LEU A 6 -0.91 -2.78 8.39
CA LEU A 6 -1.45 -2.02 9.51
C LEU A 6 -1.91 -0.65 9.00
N TRP A 7 -2.96 -0.10 9.61
CA TRP A 7 -3.48 1.20 9.24
C TRP A 7 -3.73 2.08 10.45
N ALA A 8 -3.60 3.39 10.23
CA ALA A 8 -3.96 4.41 11.20
C ALA A 8 -4.48 5.63 10.45
N GLN A 9 -5.40 6.37 11.07
CA GLN A 9 -5.98 7.57 10.48
C GLN A 9 -5.81 8.77 11.41
N ARG A 10 -5.47 9.91 10.81
CA ARG A 10 -5.51 11.25 11.40
C ARG A 10 -6.65 12.05 10.76
N SER A 11 -6.86 13.28 11.22
CA SER A 11 -7.90 14.16 10.68
C SER A 11 -7.76 14.45 9.18
N ASP A 12 -6.53 14.42 8.66
CA ASP A 12 -6.17 14.84 7.30
C ASP A 12 -5.52 13.73 6.45
N LYS A 13 -5.09 12.62 7.05
CA LYS A 13 -4.31 11.58 6.37
C LYS A 13 -4.63 10.17 6.86
N VAL A 14 -4.46 9.20 5.97
CA VAL A 14 -4.46 7.76 6.28
C VAL A 14 -3.04 7.24 6.06
N PHE A 15 -2.51 6.51 7.04
CA PHE A 15 -1.22 5.85 6.98
C PHE A 15 -1.42 4.36 6.80
N LEU A 16 -0.75 3.79 5.80
CA LEU A 16 -0.65 2.35 5.58
C LEU A 16 0.79 1.93 5.88
N THR A 17 0.97 0.97 6.79
CA THR A 17 2.27 0.37 7.11
C THR A 17 2.28 -1.04 6.58
N ILE A 18 3.14 -1.30 5.60
CA ILE A 18 3.24 -2.59 4.90
C ILE A 18 4.43 -3.35 5.49
N ALA A 19 4.17 -4.45 6.18
CA ALA A 19 5.19 -5.25 6.83
C ALA A 19 5.91 -6.16 5.80
N LEU A 20 6.83 -5.56 5.05
CA LEU A 20 7.67 -6.27 4.07
C LEU A 20 9.16 -5.91 4.26
N PRO A 21 9.94 -6.79 4.92
CA PRO A 21 11.39 -6.61 5.06
C PRO A 21 12.10 -6.63 3.70
N ASP A 22 13.14 -5.80 3.57
CA ASP A 22 14.03 -5.75 2.40
C ASP A 22 13.28 -5.60 1.05
N ALA A 23 12.18 -4.84 1.06
CA ALA A 23 11.37 -4.61 -0.12
C ALA A 23 12.17 -3.93 -1.25
N LYS A 24 12.12 -4.52 -2.44
CA LYS A 24 12.74 -4.00 -3.67
C LYS A 24 11.67 -3.70 -4.71
N ASN A 25 12.00 -2.84 -5.68
CA ASN A 25 11.10 -2.48 -6.79
C ASN A 25 9.69 -2.06 -6.32
N VAL A 26 9.65 -1.27 -5.24
CA VAL A 26 8.39 -0.81 -4.65
C VAL A 26 7.68 0.12 -5.64
N SER A 27 6.44 -0.21 -5.95
CA SER A 27 5.54 0.57 -6.80
C SER A 27 4.23 0.78 -6.04
N VAL A 28 3.84 2.04 -5.91
CA VAL A 28 2.58 2.45 -5.28
C VAL A 28 1.78 3.27 -6.27
N LYS A 29 0.49 2.98 -6.38
CA LYS A 29 -0.46 3.75 -7.17
C LYS A 29 -1.66 4.08 -6.31
N ALA A 30 -2.08 5.33 -6.34
CA ALA A 30 -3.23 5.82 -5.59
C ALA A 30 -4.10 6.64 -6.53
N GLU A 31 -5.38 6.31 -6.58
CA GLU A 31 -6.37 7.03 -7.38
C GLU A 31 -7.27 7.86 -6.47
N ALA A 32 -7.71 9.01 -6.96
CA ALA A 32 -8.62 9.89 -6.21
C ALA A 32 -9.96 9.22 -5.87
N SER A 33 -10.33 8.16 -6.61
CA SER A 33 -11.49 7.29 -6.35
C SER A 33 -11.39 6.50 -5.04
N GLY A 34 -10.21 6.43 -4.42
CA GLY A 34 -9.96 5.61 -3.24
C GLY A 34 -9.27 4.28 -3.55
N LEU A 35 -8.93 3.99 -4.81
CA LEU A 35 -8.19 2.78 -5.16
C LEU A 35 -6.70 2.95 -4.85
N PHE A 36 -6.16 2.09 -4.00
CA PHE A 36 -4.74 2.04 -3.66
C PHE A 36 -4.15 0.69 -4.06
N SER A 37 -3.08 0.69 -4.83
CA SER A 37 -2.38 -0.52 -5.26
C SER A 37 -0.91 -0.47 -4.89
N PHE A 38 -0.41 -1.56 -4.35
CA PHE A 38 0.98 -1.77 -3.99
C PHE A 38 1.54 -2.98 -4.71
N SER A 39 2.79 -2.92 -5.14
CA SER A 39 3.58 -4.08 -5.52
C SER A 39 5.05 -3.92 -5.16
N ALA A 40 5.72 -5.01 -4.79
CA ALA A 40 7.14 -5.06 -4.50
C ALA A 40 7.69 -6.49 -4.62
N LEU A 41 9.01 -6.61 -4.63
CA LEU A 41 9.73 -7.87 -4.46
C LEU A 41 10.25 -7.99 -3.02
N GLY A 42 10.14 -9.18 -2.44
CA GLY A 42 10.72 -9.52 -1.14
C GLY A 42 12.20 -9.89 -1.22
N ILE A 43 12.73 -10.38 -0.11
CA ILE A 43 14.15 -10.73 0.05
C ILE A 43 14.62 -11.86 -0.89
N HIS A 44 13.74 -12.77 -1.29
CA HIS A 44 14.01 -13.87 -2.22
C HIS A 44 13.41 -13.61 -3.61
N ASP A 45 13.26 -12.33 -3.98
CA ASP A 45 12.66 -11.87 -5.24
C ASP A 45 11.23 -12.39 -5.46
N GLU A 46 10.52 -12.74 -4.38
CA GLU A 46 9.13 -13.15 -4.43
C GLU A 46 8.20 -11.93 -4.55
N SER A 47 7.17 -12.04 -5.38
CA SER A 47 6.24 -10.93 -5.63
C SER A 47 5.21 -10.77 -4.50
N PHE A 48 5.13 -9.54 -4.01
CA PHE A 48 4.07 -9.07 -3.11
C PHE A 48 3.28 -7.98 -3.81
N ASP A 49 1.97 -8.09 -3.70
CA ASP A 49 1.04 -7.18 -4.36
C ASP A 49 -0.28 -7.22 -3.62
N PHE A 50 -0.94 -6.07 -3.55
CA PHE A 50 -2.31 -5.96 -3.04
C PHE A 50 -2.98 -4.69 -3.54
N THR A 51 -4.31 -4.71 -3.52
CA THR A 51 -5.16 -3.55 -3.80
C THR A 51 -6.13 -3.34 -2.65
N LEU A 52 -6.32 -2.09 -2.25
CA LEU A 52 -7.30 -1.66 -1.25
C LEU A 52 -8.25 -0.65 -1.88
N GLU A 53 -9.53 -0.82 -1.58
CA GLU A 53 -10.56 0.19 -1.83
C GLU A 53 -10.80 0.96 -0.53
N LEU A 54 -10.34 2.21 -0.49
CA LEU A 54 -10.57 3.09 0.63
C LEU A 54 -12.03 3.57 0.61
N TYR A 55 -12.61 3.72 1.81
CA TYR A 55 -14.01 4.10 1.96
C TYR A 55 -14.35 5.46 1.32
N GLY A 56 -13.39 6.40 1.32
CA GLY A 56 -13.56 7.74 0.79
C GLY A 56 -12.52 8.07 -0.26
N ALA A 57 -12.79 9.15 -1.01
CA ALA A 57 -11.83 9.74 -1.91
C ALA A 57 -10.57 10.17 -1.16
N ILE A 58 -9.42 9.99 -1.79
CA ILE A 58 -8.13 10.44 -1.29
C ILE A 58 -7.55 11.48 -2.23
N VAL A 59 -6.60 12.26 -1.71
CA VAL A 59 -5.70 13.07 -2.53
C VAL A 59 -4.40 12.28 -2.65
N PRO A 60 -4.08 11.71 -3.83
CA PRO A 60 -2.76 11.14 -4.07
C PRO A 60 -1.68 12.22 -3.83
N GLU A 61 -0.55 11.83 -3.25
CA GLU A 61 0.59 12.74 -3.04
C GLU A 61 1.24 13.20 -4.36
#